data_AF-A0A3S5IUH3-F1
#
_entry.id   AF-A0A3S5IUH3-F1
#
_cell.length_a   1.000
_cell.length_b   1.000
_cell.length_c   1.000
_cell.angle_alpha   90.00
_cell.angle_beta   90.00
_cell.angle_gamma   90.00
#
_symmetry.space_group_name_H-M   'P 1'
#
loop_
_entity.id
_entity.type
_entity.pdbx_description
1 polymer ?
#
loop_
_entity_poly.entity_id
_entity_poly.type
_entity_poly.pdbx_seq_one_letter_code
_entity_poly.pdbx_strand_id
1 'polypeptide(L)'
;MTLRGRAEQLIRPQTPTPIPPVTASISELARMERLLANRRWLRGAMCFVAVLCYVLSLFDEGRVVTHSIMLAFSLAAEVSIVAIYRGKARLHGLTNRASGRKRVVSVFHSPSACGMLLEMLVWVVQCPPLPEDVSRPGWLAGLDGFLFLRFYVFLLYGASVSHAPAFAHAIASLARIRLNYRFFIRTTLLLEHLLTTLAAVAVGVVVFACAYAKAEGVGFGESFYFCVSTASLAGYSEVAPATLPGRALAVCVTLFGVIVLCWTVGVASQALALTQAERNLYALFRSNELCGRVPATAARLIQRAWRLYRARRDRRNFVSRQFAAFLLSQQAIAYREMRRELARQETAFLRSTRTVEESLASETPFGSSLAATPSTSRTPSPVTSPRARRPFPLFQEMRLKRDSRTPTPRGEEYPQAGKRELPGHGREPERPAPTPRSSPPQRPLPQPHLAAAVPGLAELELRLAKLETTLEALATTAESLQGRFGVIASVSV
;
A
#
# COMPACT_ATOMS: atom_id res chain seq x y z
N MET A 1 -5.37 -5.36 -41.65
CA MET A 1 -6.30 -6.51 -41.53
C MET A 1 -6.27 -7.20 -40.16
N THR A 2 -5.12 -7.36 -39.50
CA THR A 2 -4.97 -8.06 -38.21
C THR A 2 -5.86 -7.58 -37.05
N LEU A 3 -6.10 -6.27 -36.92
CA LEU A 3 -6.97 -5.72 -35.86
C LEU A 3 -8.45 -6.09 -36.01
N ARG A 4 -8.96 -6.18 -37.24
CA ARG A 4 -10.36 -6.52 -37.51
C ARG A 4 -10.68 -7.96 -37.11
N GLY A 5 -9.79 -8.90 -37.43
CA GLY A 5 -9.91 -10.29 -36.99
C GLY A 5 -9.88 -10.46 -35.47
N ARG A 6 -9.12 -9.63 -34.74
CA ARG A 6 -9.12 -9.62 -33.27
C ARG A 6 -10.42 -9.07 -32.68
N ALA A 7 -11.00 -8.03 -33.29
CA ALA A 7 -12.32 -7.52 -32.89
C ALA A 7 -13.44 -8.54 -33.17
N GLU A 8 -13.42 -9.19 -34.33
CA GLU A 8 -14.38 -10.25 -34.70
C GLU A 8 -14.24 -11.50 -33.81
N GLN A 9 -13.06 -11.78 -33.24
CA GLN A 9 -12.88 -12.82 -32.21
C GLN A 9 -13.48 -12.44 -30.85
N LEU A 10 -13.41 -11.17 -30.44
CA LEU A 10 -13.99 -10.69 -29.18
C LEU A 10 -15.53 -10.59 -29.21
N ILE A 11 -16.12 -10.44 -30.40
CA ILE A 11 -17.58 -10.32 -30.60
C ILE A 11 -18.27 -11.70 -30.70
N ARG A 12 -17.52 -12.80 -30.89
CA ARG A 12 -18.12 -14.13 -30.91
C ARG A 12 -18.71 -14.47 -29.54
N PRO A 13 -19.99 -14.90 -29.46
CA PRO A 13 -20.55 -15.39 -28.20
C PRO A 13 -19.69 -16.58 -27.74
N GLN A 14 -19.28 -16.56 -26.47
CA GLN A 14 -18.47 -17.65 -25.94
C GLN A 14 -19.30 -18.93 -26.00
N THR A 15 -18.82 -19.90 -26.79
CA THR A 15 -19.42 -21.23 -26.87
C THR A 15 -19.48 -21.80 -25.46
N PRO A 16 -20.63 -22.29 -24.98
CA PRO A 16 -20.76 -22.81 -23.62
C PRO A 16 -19.69 -23.89 -23.41
N THR A 17 -18.78 -23.65 -22.47
CA THR A 17 -17.68 -24.57 -22.20
C THR A 17 -18.29 -25.90 -21.74
N PRO A 18 -18.02 -27.02 -22.42
CA PRO A 18 -18.55 -28.30 -22.00
C PRO A 18 -18.01 -28.59 -20.60
N ILE A 19 -18.91 -28.76 -19.63
CA ILE A 19 -18.54 -29.09 -18.25
C ILE A 19 -17.73 -30.39 -18.31
N PRO A 20 -16.46 -30.41 -17.84
CA PRO A 20 -15.65 -31.61 -17.93
C PRO A 20 -16.30 -32.75 -17.13
N PRO A 21 -16.24 -33.99 -17.62
CA PRO A 21 -16.83 -35.13 -16.93
C PRO A 21 -16.22 -35.27 -15.53
N VAL A 22 -17.03 -35.64 -14.55
CA VAL A 22 -16.60 -35.76 -13.14
C VAL A 22 -15.59 -36.90 -12.99
N THR A 23 -14.31 -36.56 -13.05
CA THR A 23 -13.22 -37.50 -12.80
C THR A 23 -13.09 -37.82 -11.31
N ALA A 24 -12.42 -38.94 -10.99
CA ALA A 24 -12.09 -39.29 -9.61
C ALA A 24 -11.26 -38.22 -8.89
N SER A 25 -10.46 -37.43 -9.62
CA SER A 25 -9.72 -36.30 -9.06
C SER A 25 -10.62 -35.12 -8.67
N ILE A 26 -11.66 -34.82 -9.46
CA ILE A 26 -12.65 -33.79 -9.13
C ILE A 26 -13.47 -34.22 -7.89
N SER A 27 -13.80 -35.51 -7.75
CA SER A 27 -14.56 -35.98 -6.59
C SER A 27 -13.75 -35.93 -5.28
N GLU A 28 -12.45 -36.25 -5.30
CA GLU A 28 -11.58 -36.05 -4.13
C GLU A 28 -11.31 -34.55 -3.85
N LEU A 29 -11.17 -33.70 -4.88
CA LEU A 29 -11.03 -32.25 -4.68
C LEU A 29 -12.28 -31.66 -3.99
N ALA A 30 -13.47 -31.97 -4.50
CA ALA A 30 -14.74 -31.55 -3.90
C ALA A 30 -14.92 -32.10 -2.46
N ARG A 31 -14.37 -33.28 -2.16
CA ARG A 31 -14.34 -33.84 -0.81
C ARG A 31 -13.38 -33.07 0.11
N MET A 32 -12.20 -32.68 -0.37
CA MET A 32 -11.27 -31.84 0.40
C MET A 32 -11.86 -30.46 0.67
N GLU A 33 -12.56 -29.85 -0.30
CA GLU A 33 -13.27 -28.58 -0.10
C GLU A 33 -14.36 -28.68 0.96
N ARG A 34 -15.18 -29.75 0.95
CA ARG A 34 -16.16 -30.02 2.02
C ARG A 34 -15.49 -30.18 3.40
N LEU A 35 -14.34 -30.84 3.48
CA LEU A 35 -13.59 -30.98 4.74
C LEU A 35 -13.05 -29.62 5.24
N LEU A 36 -12.57 -28.75 4.34
CA LEU A 36 -12.14 -27.39 4.67
C LEU A 36 -13.31 -26.48 5.07
N ALA A 37 -14.45 -26.58 4.39
CA ALA A 37 -15.67 -25.86 4.71
C ALA A 37 -16.21 -26.28 6.10
N ASN A 38 -16.32 -27.58 6.37
CA ASN A 38 -16.73 -28.10 7.68
C ASN A 38 -15.78 -27.65 8.80
N ARG A 39 -14.46 -27.63 8.55
CA ARG A 39 -13.47 -27.10 9.51
C ARG A 39 -13.68 -25.61 9.80
N ARG A 40 -13.99 -24.80 8.78
CA ARG A 40 -14.28 -23.36 8.93
C ARG A 40 -15.57 -23.14 9.72
N TRP A 41 -16.62 -23.91 9.42
CA TRP A 41 -17.89 -23.86 10.13
C TRP A 41 -17.72 -24.25 11.61
N LEU A 42 -17.03 -25.36 11.91
CA LEU A 42 -16.70 -25.77 13.29
C LEU A 42 -15.89 -24.70 14.04
N ARG A 43 -14.94 -24.02 13.37
CA ARG A 43 -14.16 -22.92 13.97
C ARG A 43 -15.03 -21.68 14.24
N GLY A 44 -15.95 -21.35 13.34
CA GLY A 44 -16.90 -20.25 13.53
C GLY A 44 -17.92 -20.53 14.64
N ALA A 45 -18.42 -21.76 14.73
CA ALA A 45 -19.27 -22.21 15.83
C ALA A 45 -18.56 -22.06 17.19
N MET A 46 -17.28 -22.45 17.29
CA MET A 46 -16.51 -22.24 18.52
C MET A 46 -16.27 -20.77 18.85
N CYS A 47 -16.13 -19.86 17.87
CA CYS A 47 -16.11 -18.41 18.13
C CYS A 47 -17.42 -17.92 18.74
N PHE A 48 -18.57 -18.35 18.20
CA PHE A 48 -19.89 -18.00 18.74
C PHE A 48 -20.07 -18.53 20.17
N VAL A 49 -19.71 -19.79 20.40
CA VAL A 49 -19.77 -20.41 21.74
C VAL A 49 -18.82 -19.70 22.73
N ALA A 50 -17.62 -19.30 22.31
CA ALA A 50 -16.70 -18.57 23.18
C ALA A 50 -17.26 -17.20 23.62
N VAL A 51 -17.88 -16.45 22.71
CA VAL A 51 -18.58 -15.18 23.04
C VAL A 51 -19.76 -15.44 23.95
N LEU A 52 -20.58 -16.46 23.66
CA LEU A 52 -21.76 -16.79 24.46
C LEU A 52 -21.37 -17.19 25.90
N CYS A 53 -20.35 -18.02 26.09
CA CYS A 53 -19.83 -18.36 27.42
C CYS A 53 -19.21 -17.15 28.14
N TYR A 54 -18.57 -16.23 27.42
CA TYR A 54 -18.04 -14.99 28.02
C TYR A 54 -19.16 -14.06 28.48
N VAL A 55 -20.18 -13.84 27.64
CA VAL A 55 -21.37 -13.04 27.97
C VAL A 55 -22.16 -13.66 29.12
N LEU A 56 -22.37 -14.98 29.13
CA LEU A 56 -23.01 -15.69 30.24
C LEU A 56 -22.23 -15.60 31.56
N SER A 57 -20.90 -15.43 31.51
CA SER A 57 -20.07 -15.22 32.68
C SER A 57 -20.17 -13.79 33.26
N LEU A 58 -20.73 -12.82 32.50
CA LEU A 58 -20.99 -11.47 33.01
C LEU A 58 -22.31 -11.36 33.79
N PHE A 59 -23.17 -12.39 33.76
CA PHE A 59 -24.43 -12.41 34.50
C PHE A 59 -24.27 -13.17 35.82
N ASP A 60 -24.35 -12.44 36.93
CA ASP A 60 -24.32 -13.01 38.29
C ASP A 60 -25.68 -13.57 38.75
N GLU A 61 -26.76 -13.29 38.02
CA GLU A 61 -28.10 -13.83 38.31
C GLU A 61 -28.23 -15.30 37.88
N GLY A 62 -28.74 -16.15 38.78
CA GLY A 62 -28.97 -17.57 38.47
C GLY A 62 -27.70 -18.41 38.29
N ARG A 63 -26.67 -18.19 39.12
CA ARG A 63 -25.30 -18.75 38.99
C ARG A 63 -25.24 -20.25 38.65
N VAL A 64 -26.03 -21.09 39.33
CA VAL A 64 -26.04 -22.54 39.07
C VAL A 64 -26.48 -22.85 37.64
N VAL A 65 -27.48 -22.12 37.13
CA VAL A 65 -28.01 -22.28 35.78
C VAL A 65 -27.02 -21.75 34.73
N THR A 66 -26.46 -20.55 34.94
CA THR A 66 -25.50 -19.96 33.98
C THR A 66 -24.24 -20.82 33.84
N HIS A 67 -23.68 -21.30 34.96
CA HIS A 67 -22.48 -22.15 34.95
C HIS A 67 -22.77 -23.55 34.37
N SER A 68 -23.98 -24.09 34.55
CA SER A 68 -24.40 -25.37 33.94
C SER A 68 -24.54 -25.28 32.41
N ILE A 69 -25.20 -24.23 31.91
CA ILE A 69 -25.31 -23.94 30.47
C ILE A 69 -23.92 -23.77 29.85
N MET A 70 -23.06 -23.02 30.54
CA MET A 70 -21.70 -22.74 30.11
C MET A 70 -20.80 -23.98 30.08
N LEU A 71 -20.97 -24.91 31.03
CA LEU A 71 -20.31 -26.23 31.02
C LEU A 71 -20.81 -27.09 29.86
N ALA A 72 -22.11 -27.13 29.58
CA ALA A 72 -22.67 -27.83 28.42
C ALA A 72 -22.11 -27.29 27.09
N PHE A 73 -21.98 -25.97 26.97
CA PHE A 73 -21.34 -25.32 25.83
C PHE A 73 -19.85 -25.64 25.72
N SER A 74 -19.12 -25.75 26.83
CA SER A 74 -17.71 -26.18 26.80
C SER A 74 -17.57 -27.63 26.32
N LEU A 75 -18.42 -28.54 26.79
CA LEU A 75 -18.45 -29.93 26.30
C LEU A 75 -18.79 -30.02 24.79
N ALA A 76 -19.67 -29.16 24.28
CA ALA A 76 -19.94 -29.07 22.84
C ALA A 76 -18.71 -28.55 22.03
N ALA A 77 -17.93 -27.64 22.61
CA ALA A 77 -16.69 -27.18 22.02
C ALA A 77 -15.60 -28.27 22.03
N GLU A 78 -15.46 -29.05 23.10
CA GLU A 78 -14.57 -30.21 23.18
C GLU A 78 -14.81 -31.22 22.03
N VAL A 79 -16.07 -31.58 21.81
CA VAL A 79 -16.47 -32.45 20.68
C VAL A 79 -16.10 -31.81 19.33
N SER A 80 -16.25 -30.49 19.21
CA SER A 80 -15.89 -29.72 18.02
C SER A 80 -14.37 -29.68 17.77
N ILE A 81 -13.55 -29.51 18.82
CA ILE A 81 -12.09 -29.59 18.78
C ILE A 81 -11.66 -30.96 18.25
N VAL A 82 -12.16 -32.05 18.86
CA VAL A 82 -11.86 -33.42 18.45
C VAL A 82 -12.28 -33.66 16.98
N ALA A 83 -13.43 -33.14 16.54
CA ALA A 83 -13.86 -33.21 15.15
C ALA A 83 -12.91 -32.48 14.18
N ILE A 84 -12.41 -31.29 14.56
CA ILE A 84 -11.43 -30.52 13.77
C ILE A 84 -10.11 -31.28 13.64
N TYR A 85 -9.56 -31.85 14.72
CA TYR A 85 -8.31 -32.62 14.65
C TYR A 85 -8.47 -33.96 13.91
N ARG A 86 -9.63 -34.64 14.01
CA ARG A 86 -9.99 -35.77 13.13
C ARG A 86 -9.99 -35.36 11.65
N GLY A 87 -10.57 -34.20 11.32
CA GLY A 87 -10.54 -33.64 9.97
C GLY A 87 -9.12 -33.33 9.48
N LYS A 88 -8.27 -32.75 10.33
CA LYS A 88 -6.86 -32.43 10.02
C LYS A 88 -6.02 -33.69 9.78
N ALA A 89 -6.20 -34.73 10.60
CA ALA A 89 -5.53 -36.02 10.40
C ALA A 89 -5.94 -36.71 9.09
N ARG A 90 -7.22 -36.65 8.72
CA ARG A 90 -7.73 -37.11 7.41
C ARG A 90 -7.10 -36.34 6.25
N LEU A 91 -7.01 -35.01 6.35
CA LEU A 91 -6.44 -34.14 5.31
C LEU A 91 -4.96 -34.45 5.03
N HIS A 92 -4.19 -34.78 6.06
CA HIS A 92 -2.77 -35.13 5.95
C HIS A 92 -2.52 -36.59 5.54
N GLY A 93 -3.57 -37.38 5.28
CA GLY A 93 -3.43 -38.80 4.91
C GLY A 93 -2.86 -39.69 6.01
N LEU A 94 -2.89 -39.26 7.28
CA LEU A 94 -2.33 -40.00 8.42
C LEU A 94 -3.25 -41.17 8.80
N THR A 95 -3.17 -42.26 8.03
CA THR A 95 -3.80 -43.54 8.35
C THR A 95 -2.88 -44.38 9.23
N ASN A 96 -3.41 -44.94 10.33
CA ASN A 96 -2.64 -45.81 11.20
C ASN A 96 -2.28 -47.12 10.46
N ARG A 97 -0.99 -47.40 10.30
CA ARG A 97 -0.48 -48.61 9.61
C ARG A 97 -0.79 -49.90 10.37
N ALA A 98 -1.08 -49.81 11.67
CA ALA A 98 -1.39 -50.95 12.54
C ALA A 98 -2.86 -51.40 12.50
N SER A 99 -3.76 -50.60 11.91
CA SER A 99 -5.15 -51.03 11.65
C SER A 99 -5.25 -51.36 10.16
N GLY A 100 -5.52 -52.63 9.83
CA GLY A 100 -5.37 -53.19 8.47
C GLY A 100 -6.34 -52.62 7.41
N ARG A 101 -7.16 -53.47 6.78
CA ARG A 101 -8.06 -53.03 5.68
C ARG A 101 -9.04 -51.91 6.06
N LYS A 102 -9.33 -51.70 7.36
CA LYS A 102 -10.13 -50.57 7.85
C LYS A 102 -9.21 -49.38 8.16
N ARG A 103 -9.24 -48.33 7.31
CA ARG A 103 -8.53 -47.05 7.51
C ARG A 103 -9.10 -46.25 8.71
N VAL A 104 -8.90 -46.73 9.93
CA VAL A 104 -9.28 -46.02 11.16
C VAL A 104 -8.26 -44.92 11.43
N VAL A 105 -8.72 -43.67 11.48
CA VAL A 105 -7.87 -42.49 11.75
C VAL A 105 -7.79 -42.26 13.25
N SER A 106 -6.67 -42.65 13.86
CA SER A 106 -6.38 -42.38 15.28
C SER A 106 -5.78 -40.99 15.47
N VAL A 107 -6.44 -40.14 16.25
CA VAL A 107 -5.99 -38.75 16.50
C VAL A 107 -4.76 -38.69 17.41
N PHE A 108 -4.71 -39.57 18.41
CA PHE A 108 -3.69 -39.59 19.46
C PHE A 108 -2.26 -39.90 18.96
N HIS A 109 -2.12 -40.65 17.86
CA HIS A 109 -0.81 -40.87 17.21
C HIS A 109 -0.41 -39.76 16.23
N SER A 110 -1.22 -38.72 16.05
CA SER A 110 -0.84 -37.60 15.19
C SER A 110 0.15 -36.66 15.89
N PRO A 111 1.12 -36.05 15.18
CA PRO A 111 1.99 -35.03 15.77
C PRO A 111 1.23 -33.77 16.23
N SER A 112 -0.05 -33.65 15.88
CA SER A 112 -0.96 -32.62 16.37
C SER A 112 -1.67 -32.93 17.68
N ALA A 113 -1.47 -34.12 18.28
CA ALA A 113 -2.16 -34.53 19.51
C ALA A 113 -1.85 -33.61 20.71
N CYS A 114 -0.60 -33.19 20.90
CA CYS A 114 -0.23 -32.24 21.96
C CYS A 114 -0.95 -30.88 21.80
N GLY A 115 -1.03 -30.37 20.56
CA GLY A 115 -1.80 -29.15 20.26
C GLY A 115 -3.29 -29.30 20.52
N MET A 116 -3.87 -30.48 20.23
CA MET A 116 -5.26 -30.79 20.58
C MET A 116 -5.48 -30.79 22.10
N LEU A 117 -4.64 -31.50 22.86
CA LEU A 117 -4.79 -31.59 24.33
C LEU A 117 -4.64 -30.23 25.02
N LEU A 118 -3.73 -29.37 24.55
CA LEU A 118 -3.62 -27.99 25.04
C LEU A 118 -4.85 -27.16 24.68
N GLU A 119 -5.40 -27.35 23.47
CA GLU A 119 -6.63 -26.68 23.05
C GLU A 119 -7.82 -27.09 23.95
N MET A 120 -7.97 -28.39 24.23
CA MET A 120 -8.97 -28.93 25.16
C MET A 120 -8.78 -28.39 26.59
N LEU A 121 -7.54 -28.35 27.11
CA LEU A 121 -7.26 -27.83 28.45
C LEU A 121 -7.82 -26.40 28.66
N VAL A 122 -7.72 -25.51 27.67
CA VAL A 122 -8.24 -24.14 27.76
C VAL A 122 -9.78 -24.07 27.79
N TRP A 123 -10.47 -25.08 27.28
CA TRP A 123 -11.93 -25.18 27.37
C TRP A 123 -12.39 -25.90 28.65
N VAL A 124 -11.64 -26.88 29.15
CA VAL A 124 -11.87 -27.52 30.45
C VAL A 124 -11.66 -26.55 31.63
N VAL A 125 -10.70 -25.62 31.54
CA VAL A 125 -10.49 -24.60 32.59
C VAL A 125 -11.68 -23.64 32.65
N GLN A 126 -12.52 -23.84 33.67
CA GLN A 126 -13.73 -23.08 33.99
C GLN A 126 -14.15 -23.35 35.44
N CYS A 127 -14.93 -22.47 36.06
CA CYS A 127 -15.68 -22.81 37.26
C CYS A 127 -16.66 -23.97 36.99
N PRO A 128 -16.63 -25.08 37.76
CA PRO A 128 -17.73 -26.03 37.76
C PRO A 128 -19.00 -25.39 38.38
N PRO A 129 -20.21 -25.85 38.00
CA PRO A 129 -21.45 -25.40 38.63
C PRO A 129 -21.52 -25.96 40.07
N LEU A 130 -21.19 -25.12 41.04
CA LEU A 130 -21.35 -25.41 42.47
C LEU A 130 -22.70 -24.85 42.96
N PRO A 131 -23.41 -25.58 43.85
CA PRO A 131 -24.62 -25.07 44.50
C PRO A 131 -24.30 -23.87 45.40
N GLU A 132 -25.29 -23.02 45.65
CA GLU A 132 -25.08 -21.71 46.30
C GLU A 132 -24.69 -21.82 47.79
N ASP A 133 -24.97 -22.97 48.42
CA ASP A 133 -24.66 -23.23 49.84
C ASP A 133 -23.16 -23.41 50.14
N VAL A 134 -22.32 -23.59 49.11
CA VAL A 134 -20.87 -23.81 49.27
C VAL A 134 -20.12 -22.51 49.03
N SER A 135 -19.53 -21.96 50.09
CA SER A 135 -18.70 -20.75 50.05
C SER A 135 -17.51 -20.93 49.09
N ARG A 136 -17.51 -20.16 47.99
CA ARG A 136 -16.49 -20.26 46.94
C ARG A 136 -15.12 -19.79 47.46
N PRO A 137 -14.07 -20.62 47.38
CA PRO A 137 -12.70 -20.14 47.50
C PRO A 137 -12.39 -19.09 46.43
N GLY A 138 -11.66 -18.02 46.77
CA GLY A 138 -11.32 -16.96 45.81
C GLY A 138 -10.56 -17.44 44.56
N TRP A 139 -9.84 -18.57 44.66
CA TRP A 139 -9.17 -19.18 43.50
C TRP A 139 -10.14 -19.76 42.48
N LEU A 140 -11.33 -20.23 42.91
CA LEU A 140 -12.38 -20.66 41.98
C LEU A 140 -12.95 -19.47 41.22
N ALA A 141 -13.27 -18.36 41.89
CA ALA A 141 -13.75 -17.15 41.21
C ALA A 141 -12.74 -16.63 40.14
N GLY A 142 -11.44 -16.80 40.38
CA GLY A 142 -10.39 -16.51 39.41
C GLY A 142 -10.41 -17.39 38.14
N LEU A 143 -11.04 -18.57 38.15
CA LEU A 143 -11.11 -19.45 36.97
C LEU A 143 -11.96 -18.86 35.84
N ASP A 144 -12.99 -18.08 36.16
CA ASP A 144 -13.75 -17.30 35.16
C ASP A 144 -12.86 -16.27 34.45
N GLY A 145 -11.79 -15.81 35.10
CA GLY A 145 -10.79 -14.95 34.47
C GLY A 145 -10.18 -15.61 33.22
N PHE A 146 -9.92 -16.92 33.23
CA PHE A 146 -9.33 -17.61 32.08
C PHE A 146 -10.24 -17.70 30.84
N LEU A 147 -11.50 -17.27 30.93
CA LEU A 147 -12.41 -17.23 29.78
C LEU A 147 -11.96 -16.27 28.68
N PHE A 148 -11.25 -15.19 29.03
CA PHE A 148 -10.68 -14.30 28.00
C PHE A 148 -9.71 -15.07 27.09
N LEU A 149 -9.07 -16.14 27.59
CA LEU A 149 -8.13 -16.92 26.80
C LEU A 149 -8.82 -17.55 25.58
N ARG A 150 -10.07 -17.99 25.72
CA ARG A 150 -10.88 -18.63 24.64
C ARG A 150 -11.04 -17.76 23.40
N PHE A 151 -10.82 -16.43 23.49
CA PHE A 151 -10.77 -15.57 22.31
C PHE A 151 -9.61 -15.90 21.35
N TYR A 152 -8.63 -16.74 21.72
CA TYR A 152 -7.63 -17.31 20.77
C TYR A 152 -8.29 -17.96 19.54
N VAL A 153 -9.52 -18.47 19.68
CA VAL A 153 -10.25 -19.13 18.60
C VAL A 153 -10.58 -18.15 17.46
N PHE A 154 -10.74 -16.85 17.72
CA PHE A 154 -10.92 -15.84 16.66
C PHE A 154 -9.71 -15.75 15.73
N LEU A 155 -8.50 -15.82 16.27
CA LEU A 155 -7.26 -15.83 15.48
C LEU A 155 -7.17 -17.10 14.61
N LEU A 156 -7.57 -18.25 15.16
CA LEU A 156 -7.62 -19.52 14.42
C LEU A 156 -8.75 -19.58 13.39
N TYR A 157 -9.89 -18.92 13.66
CA TYR A 157 -10.99 -18.76 12.72
C TYR A 157 -10.56 -17.88 11.55
N GLY A 158 -9.99 -16.69 11.80
CA GLY A 158 -9.43 -15.81 10.77
C GLY A 158 -8.44 -16.53 9.85
N ALA A 159 -7.49 -17.27 10.43
CA ALA A 159 -6.56 -18.10 9.65
C ALA A 159 -7.27 -19.21 8.83
N SER A 160 -8.39 -19.75 9.31
CA SER A 160 -9.19 -20.75 8.58
C SER A 160 -10.09 -20.15 7.49
N VAL A 161 -10.44 -18.87 7.60
CA VAL A 161 -11.19 -18.10 6.59
C VAL A 161 -10.24 -17.63 5.48
N SER A 162 -9.07 -17.08 5.82
CA SER A 162 -8.08 -16.66 4.82
C SER A 162 -7.54 -17.83 3.99
N HIS A 163 -7.36 -19.00 4.60
CA HIS A 163 -6.93 -20.21 3.88
C HIS A 163 -8.13 -21.03 3.37
N ALA A 164 -9.23 -20.35 3.01
CA ALA A 164 -10.48 -20.97 2.60
C ALA A 164 -10.42 -21.90 1.38
N PRO A 165 -9.85 -21.50 0.22
CA PRO A 165 -9.99 -22.27 -1.01
C PRO A 165 -8.94 -23.39 -1.13
N ALA A 166 -9.32 -24.49 -1.79
CA ALA A 166 -8.37 -25.55 -2.16
C ALA A 166 -7.28 -25.03 -3.11
N PHE A 167 -7.62 -24.06 -3.98
CA PHE A 167 -6.69 -23.38 -4.86
C PHE A 167 -5.52 -22.70 -4.13
N ALA A 168 -5.77 -22.03 -2.99
CA ALA A 168 -4.69 -21.42 -2.20
C ALA A 168 -3.74 -22.48 -1.61
N HIS A 169 -4.26 -23.64 -1.20
CA HIS A 169 -3.44 -24.77 -0.76
C HIS A 169 -2.63 -25.37 -1.93
N ALA A 170 -3.20 -25.43 -3.14
CA ALA A 170 -2.49 -25.90 -4.34
C ALA A 170 -1.33 -24.96 -4.73
N ILE A 171 -1.57 -23.64 -4.79
CA ILE A 171 -0.51 -22.63 -5.01
C ILE A 171 0.55 -22.71 -3.92
N ALA A 172 0.15 -22.79 -2.65
CA ALA A 172 1.10 -22.85 -1.54
C ALA A 172 1.99 -24.10 -1.60
N SER A 173 1.43 -25.25 -2.00
CA SER A 173 2.18 -26.47 -2.28
C SER A 173 3.20 -26.27 -3.41
N LEU A 174 2.77 -25.70 -4.54
CA LEU A 174 3.63 -25.42 -5.70
C LEU A 174 4.77 -24.44 -5.35
N ALA A 175 4.47 -23.37 -4.61
CA ALA A 175 5.42 -22.39 -4.11
C ALA A 175 6.26 -22.88 -2.91
N ARG A 176 6.00 -24.08 -2.39
CA ARG A 176 6.58 -24.66 -1.16
C ARG A 176 6.39 -23.80 0.10
N ILE A 177 5.36 -22.96 0.12
CA ILE A 177 5.00 -22.08 1.24
C ILE A 177 4.07 -22.83 2.20
N ARG A 178 4.36 -22.78 3.52
CA ARG A 178 3.49 -23.38 4.54
C ARG A 178 2.43 -22.38 5.02
N LEU A 179 1.17 -22.58 4.62
CA LEU A 179 0.01 -21.83 5.12
C LEU A 179 -0.22 -22.11 6.62
N ASN A 180 0.34 -21.23 7.45
CA ASN A 180 0.28 -21.29 8.91
C ASN A 180 -0.37 -20.01 9.46
N TYR A 181 -0.81 -20.04 10.72
CA TYR A 181 -1.29 -18.84 11.42
C TYR A 181 -0.27 -17.68 11.39
N ARG A 182 1.05 -17.97 11.37
CA ARG A 182 2.11 -16.95 11.20
C ARG A 182 2.09 -16.29 9.81
N PHE A 183 1.71 -17.03 8.78
CA PHE A 183 1.50 -16.50 7.43
C PHE A 183 0.21 -15.69 7.40
N PHE A 184 -0.91 -16.19 7.95
CA PHE A 184 -2.15 -15.40 8.11
C PHE A 184 -1.90 -14.07 8.83
N ILE A 185 -1.26 -14.10 10.01
CA ILE A 185 -0.88 -12.91 10.77
C ILE A 185 -0.11 -11.97 9.85
N ARG A 186 1.00 -12.39 9.23
CA ARG A 186 1.76 -11.53 8.30
C ARG A 186 0.91 -10.99 7.15
N THR A 187 0.10 -11.81 6.48
CA THR A 187 -0.64 -11.40 5.28
C THR A 187 -1.79 -10.47 5.61
N THR A 188 -2.61 -10.76 6.62
CA THR A 188 -3.71 -9.88 7.05
C THR A 188 -3.18 -8.55 7.59
N LEU A 189 -2.06 -8.59 8.33
CA LEU A 189 -1.39 -7.40 8.81
C LEU A 189 -0.75 -6.55 7.68
N LEU A 190 -0.27 -7.16 6.58
CA LEU A 190 0.45 -6.45 5.52
C LEU A 190 -0.38 -6.08 4.29
N LEU A 191 -1.44 -6.83 3.94
CA LEU A 191 -2.19 -6.65 2.68
C LEU A 191 -3.59 -6.05 2.87
N GLU A 192 -4.27 -6.26 4.00
CA GLU A 192 -5.66 -5.82 4.14
C GLU A 192 -6.02 -5.14 5.48
N HIS A 193 -5.99 -3.80 5.39
CA HIS A 193 -6.84 -2.82 6.06
C HIS A 193 -6.40 -2.31 7.45
N LEU A 194 -6.16 -0.99 7.51
CA LEU A 194 -6.24 -0.20 8.75
C LEU A 194 -7.54 -0.50 9.52
N LEU A 195 -8.67 -0.62 8.81
CA LEU A 195 -9.98 -0.88 9.38
C LEU A 195 -10.09 -2.23 10.12
N THR A 196 -9.49 -3.31 9.61
CA THR A 196 -9.52 -4.62 10.30
C THR A 196 -8.67 -4.58 11.57
N THR A 197 -7.52 -3.90 11.51
CA THR A 197 -6.66 -3.72 12.69
C THR A 197 -7.30 -2.82 13.74
N LEU A 198 -7.97 -1.73 13.33
CA LEU A 198 -8.72 -0.84 14.23
C LEU A 198 -9.90 -1.57 14.88
N ALA A 199 -10.66 -2.36 14.11
CA ALA A 199 -11.75 -3.17 14.65
C ALA A 199 -11.26 -4.23 15.65
N ALA A 200 -10.13 -4.89 15.36
CA ALA A 200 -9.52 -5.85 16.27
C ALA A 200 -9.04 -5.19 17.58
N VAL A 201 -8.48 -3.97 17.50
CA VAL A 201 -8.09 -3.18 18.69
C VAL A 201 -9.32 -2.78 19.50
N ALA A 202 -10.37 -2.25 18.86
CA ALA A 202 -11.60 -1.85 19.54
C ALA A 202 -12.26 -3.02 20.28
N VAL A 203 -12.40 -4.19 19.62
CA VAL A 203 -12.92 -5.41 20.27
C VAL A 203 -12.01 -5.87 21.41
N GLY A 204 -10.69 -5.83 21.23
CA GLY A 204 -9.73 -6.17 22.28
C GLY A 204 -9.88 -5.30 23.53
N VAL A 205 -9.98 -3.98 23.36
CA VAL A 205 -10.19 -3.03 24.47
C VAL A 205 -11.52 -3.29 25.18
N VAL A 206 -12.61 -3.56 24.47
CA VAL A 206 -13.91 -3.89 25.07
C VAL A 206 -13.85 -5.19 25.88
N VAL A 207 -13.19 -6.23 25.37
CA VAL A 207 -13.02 -7.50 26.10
C VAL A 207 -12.16 -7.30 27.36
N PHE A 208 -11.08 -6.51 27.30
CA PHE A 208 -10.30 -6.18 28.49
C PHE A 208 -11.08 -5.32 29.49
N ALA A 209 -11.89 -4.36 29.04
CA ALA A 209 -12.74 -3.54 29.90
C ALA A 209 -13.79 -4.36 30.65
N CYS A 210 -14.48 -5.29 29.96
CA CYS A 210 -15.42 -6.20 30.62
C CYS A 210 -14.72 -7.15 31.61
N ALA A 211 -13.51 -7.63 31.29
CA ALA A 211 -12.73 -8.46 32.20
C ALA A 211 -12.28 -7.69 33.46
N TYR A 212 -11.89 -6.42 33.30
CA TYR A 212 -11.50 -5.54 34.41
C TYR A 212 -12.69 -5.19 35.30
N ALA A 213 -13.85 -4.86 34.70
CA ALA A 213 -15.11 -4.61 35.40
C ALA A 213 -15.48 -5.78 36.33
N LYS A 214 -15.41 -7.02 35.82
CA LYS A 214 -15.68 -8.22 36.62
C LYS A 214 -14.60 -8.51 37.68
N ALA A 215 -13.35 -8.14 37.44
CA ALA A 215 -12.24 -8.42 38.37
C ALA A 215 -12.20 -7.47 39.59
N GLU A 216 -12.51 -6.19 39.39
CA GLU A 216 -12.49 -5.16 40.45
C GLU A 216 -13.90 -4.75 40.93
N GLY A 217 -14.98 -5.21 40.27
CA GLY A 217 -16.37 -4.88 40.65
C GLY A 217 -16.81 -3.46 40.29
N VAL A 218 -16.08 -2.79 39.38
CA VAL A 218 -16.29 -1.39 38.99
C VAL A 218 -17.14 -1.24 37.73
N GLY A 219 -17.66 -0.03 37.49
CA GLY A 219 -18.51 0.24 36.33
C GLY A 219 -17.80 0.02 34.98
N PHE A 220 -18.55 -0.36 33.95
CA PHE A 220 -17.99 -0.56 32.60
C PHE A 220 -17.34 0.72 32.04
N GLY A 221 -17.91 1.90 32.30
CA GLY A 221 -17.34 3.18 31.85
C GLY A 221 -15.96 3.48 32.44
N GLU A 222 -15.80 3.28 33.76
CA GLU A 222 -14.52 3.43 34.45
C GLU A 222 -13.50 2.38 33.99
N SER A 223 -13.95 1.14 33.81
CA SER A 223 -13.12 0.04 33.28
C SER A 223 -12.63 0.31 31.86
N PHE A 224 -13.50 0.86 31.01
CA PHE A 224 -13.16 1.24 29.65
C PHE A 224 -12.16 2.40 29.61
N TYR A 225 -12.38 3.43 30.44
CA TYR A 225 -11.43 4.53 30.60
C TYR A 225 -10.06 4.03 31.10
N PHE A 226 -10.04 3.17 32.12
CA PHE A 226 -8.84 2.51 32.63
C PHE A 226 -8.10 1.74 31.53
N CYS A 227 -8.81 0.87 30.80
CA CYS A 227 -8.21 0.06 29.74
C CYS A 227 -7.68 0.91 28.58
N VAL A 228 -8.38 1.97 28.15
CA VAL A 228 -7.89 2.88 27.10
C VAL A 228 -6.66 3.65 27.58
N SER A 229 -6.71 4.28 28.75
CA SER A 229 -5.61 5.08 29.32
C SER A 229 -4.34 4.25 29.61
N THR A 230 -4.54 2.98 29.99
CA THR A 230 -3.46 2.01 30.24
C THR A 230 -2.91 1.44 28.93
N ALA A 231 -3.75 1.12 27.94
CA ALA A 231 -3.29 0.65 26.63
C ALA A 231 -2.58 1.75 25.82
N SER A 232 -2.96 3.02 26.01
CA SER A 232 -2.25 4.17 25.43
C SER A 232 -0.97 4.54 26.19
N LEU A 233 -0.61 3.81 27.25
CA LEU A 233 0.53 4.07 28.13
C LEU A 233 0.52 5.48 28.77
N ALA A 234 -0.67 6.07 28.92
CA ALA A 234 -0.85 7.42 29.47
C ALA A 234 -0.95 7.41 31.01
N GLY A 235 -1.66 6.42 31.57
CA GLY A 235 -1.69 6.18 33.01
C GLY A 235 -2.50 7.20 33.83
N TYR A 236 -3.37 7.99 33.21
CA TYR A 236 -4.22 9.00 33.87
C TYR A 236 -5.48 8.43 34.55
N SER A 237 -5.56 7.11 34.76
CA SER A 237 -6.72 6.51 35.41
C SER A 237 -6.70 6.74 36.92
N GLU A 238 -7.70 7.45 37.43
CA GLU A 238 -7.90 7.67 38.87
C GLU A 238 -8.20 6.36 39.63
N VAL A 239 -8.74 5.36 38.92
CA VAL A 239 -8.92 3.98 39.41
C VAL A 239 -7.64 3.19 39.21
N ALA A 240 -7.16 2.54 40.26
CA ALA A 240 -6.01 1.63 40.23
C ALA A 240 -6.42 0.23 40.74
N PRO A 241 -5.86 -0.86 40.18
CA PRO A 241 -6.27 -2.22 40.53
C PRO A 241 -5.87 -2.61 41.96
N ALA A 242 -6.86 -2.81 42.81
CA ALA A 242 -6.68 -3.25 44.18
C ALA A 242 -6.44 -4.76 44.25
N THR A 243 -7.13 -5.54 43.41
CA THR A 243 -7.11 -7.00 43.44
C THR A 243 -5.91 -7.61 42.68
N LEU A 244 -5.52 -8.83 43.07
CA LEU A 244 -4.53 -9.60 42.31
C LEU A 244 -4.93 -9.87 40.84
N PRO A 245 -6.17 -10.31 40.51
CA PRO A 245 -6.58 -10.48 39.11
C PRO A 245 -6.62 -9.16 38.33
N GLY A 246 -7.09 -8.05 38.91
CA GLY A 246 -7.07 -6.74 38.24
C GLY A 246 -5.65 -6.25 37.95
N ARG A 247 -4.69 -6.49 38.86
CA ARG A 247 -3.26 -6.20 38.63
C ARG A 247 -2.68 -7.04 37.48
N ALA A 248 -3.02 -8.33 37.42
CA ALA A 248 -2.61 -9.19 36.32
C ALA A 248 -3.21 -8.71 34.98
N LEU A 249 -4.49 -8.33 34.97
CA LEU A 249 -5.15 -7.76 33.79
C LEU A 249 -4.50 -6.43 33.35
N ALA A 250 -4.12 -5.55 34.27
CA ALA A 250 -3.40 -4.31 33.93
C ALA A 250 -2.07 -4.58 33.22
N VAL A 251 -1.31 -5.62 33.64
CA VAL A 251 -0.11 -6.07 32.91
C VAL A 251 -0.46 -6.62 31.52
N CYS A 252 -1.55 -7.37 31.38
CA CYS A 252 -2.00 -7.82 30.05
C CYS A 252 -2.42 -6.66 29.13
N VAL A 253 -3.11 -5.65 29.66
CA VAL A 253 -3.56 -4.46 28.91
C VAL A 253 -2.38 -3.58 28.49
N THR A 254 -1.38 -3.36 29.36
CA THR A 254 -0.15 -2.63 28.97
C THR A 254 0.63 -3.38 27.89
N LEU A 255 0.81 -4.70 28.01
CA LEU A 255 1.46 -5.52 26.98
C LEU A 255 0.69 -5.47 25.64
N PHE A 256 -0.63 -5.54 25.68
CA PHE A 256 -1.49 -5.37 24.50
C PHE A 256 -1.29 -3.98 23.87
N GLY A 257 -1.29 -2.92 24.67
CA GLY A 257 -1.01 -1.55 24.25
C GLY A 257 0.34 -1.39 23.53
N VAL A 258 1.42 -1.94 24.10
CA VAL A 258 2.75 -1.94 23.48
C VAL A 258 2.76 -2.69 22.14
N ILE A 259 2.08 -3.85 22.05
CA ILE A 259 1.96 -4.61 20.79
C ILE A 259 1.23 -3.78 19.73
N VAL A 260 0.13 -3.12 20.11
CA VAL A 260 -0.65 -2.25 19.21
C VAL A 260 0.15 -1.02 18.78
N LEU A 261 0.94 -0.41 19.67
CA LEU A 261 1.81 0.73 19.34
C LEU A 261 2.91 0.33 18.35
N CYS A 262 3.63 -0.77 18.62
CA CYS A 262 4.63 -1.30 17.70
C CYS A 262 4.01 -1.65 16.33
N TRP A 263 2.78 -2.17 16.35
CA TRP A 263 2.02 -2.51 15.16
C TRP A 263 1.66 -1.26 14.34
N THR A 264 1.05 -0.23 14.95
CA THR A 264 0.65 1.00 14.26
C THR A 264 1.83 1.79 13.71
N VAL A 265 2.97 1.83 14.43
CA VAL A 265 4.23 2.40 13.90
C VAL A 265 4.73 1.63 12.68
N GLY A 266 4.63 0.29 12.69
CA GLY A 266 4.95 -0.55 11.53
C GLY A 266 4.08 -0.24 10.30
N VAL A 267 2.77 -0.12 10.49
CA VAL A 267 1.81 0.24 9.43
C VAL A 267 2.05 1.66 8.93
N ALA A 268 2.23 2.64 9.82
CA ALA A 268 2.49 4.02 9.44
C ALA A 268 3.79 4.16 8.64
N SER A 269 4.85 3.45 9.04
CA SER A 269 6.12 3.39 8.31
C SER A 269 5.95 2.82 6.89
N GLN A 270 5.12 1.77 6.72
CA GLN A 270 4.82 1.20 5.41
C GLN A 270 3.90 2.09 4.55
N ALA A 271 2.91 2.75 5.16
CA ALA A 271 2.00 3.67 4.47
C ALA A 271 2.70 4.96 4.00
N LEU A 272 3.70 5.45 4.75
CA LEU A 272 4.55 6.58 4.37
C LEU A 272 5.71 6.18 3.45
N ALA A 273 6.00 4.88 3.29
CA ALA A 273 7.02 4.41 2.38
C ALA A 273 6.51 4.48 0.94
N LEU A 274 6.99 5.47 0.18
CA LEU A 274 6.68 5.63 -1.25
C LEU A 274 6.78 4.28 -1.98
N THR A 275 5.80 3.98 -2.82
CA THR A 275 5.84 2.83 -3.74
C THR A 275 7.00 2.95 -4.73
N GLN A 276 7.40 1.85 -5.35
CA GLN A 276 8.50 1.89 -6.34
C GLN A 276 8.17 2.81 -7.53
N ALA A 277 6.90 2.90 -7.94
CA ALA A 277 6.43 3.79 -8.98
C ALA A 277 6.57 5.28 -8.58
N GLU A 278 6.14 5.65 -7.36
CA GLU A 278 6.28 7.02 -6.84
C GLU A 278 7.74 7.42 -6.66
N ARG A 279 8.61 6.49 -6.20
CA ARG A 279 10.06 6.74 -6.12
C ARG A 279 10.67 7.04 -7.49
N ASN A 280 10.25 6.30 -8.52
CA ASN A 280 10.70 6.53 -9.90
C ASN A 280 10.21 7.89 -10.42
N LEU A 281 8.95 8.25 -10.14
CA LEU A 281 8.36 9.53 -10.53
C LEU A 281 9.04 10.72 -9.82
N TYR A 282 9.30 10.59 -8.52
CA TYR A 282 10.05 11.58 -7.74
C TYR A 282 11.46 11.80 -8.29
N ALA A 283 12.19 10.71 -8.62
CA ALA A 283 13.51 10.81 -9.24
C ALA A 283 13.48 11.54 -10.59
N LEU A 284 12.44 11.30 -11.41
CA LEU A 284 12.24 11.98 -12.69
C LEU A 284 11.95 13.49 -12.51
N PHE A 285 11.01 13.86 -11.63
CA PHE A 285 10.71 15.27 -11.34
C PHE A 285 11.93 16.00 -10.76
N ARG A 286 12.65 15.37 -9.83
CA ARG A 286 13.86 15.94 -9.23
C ARG A 286 15.00 16.10 -10.24
N SER A 287 15.17 15.15 -11.16
CA SER A 287 16.13 15.27 -12.27
C SER A 287 15.78 16.45 -13.18
N ASN A 288 14.50 16.62 -13.56
CA ASN A 288 14.05 17.74 -14.38
C ASN A 288 14.30 19.11 -13.71
N GLU A 289 13.98 19.25 -12.40
CA GLU A 289 14.25 20.48 -11.64
C GLU A 289 15.75 20.81 -11.62
N LEU A 290 16.61 19.82 -11.35
CA LEU A 290 18.06 19.98 -11.33
C LEU A 290 18.61 20.35 -12.72
N CYS A 291 18.12 19.72 -13.80
CA CYS A 291 18.45 20.08 -15.17
C CYS A 291 18.12 21.55 -15.50
N GLY A 292 17.04 22.11 -14.95
CA GLY A 292 16.74 23.54 -15.07
C GLY A 292 17.71 24.45 -14.28
N ARG A 293 18.14 24.02 -13.08
CA ARG A 293 18.94 24.85 -12.15
C ARG A 293 20.45 24.79 -12.38
N VAL A 294 20.96 23.69 -12.94
CA VAL A 294 22.39 23.45 -13.18
C VAL A 294 23.01 24.49 -14.15
N PRO A 295 22.43 24.82 -15.32
CA PRO A 295 23.02 25.77 -16.27
C PRO A 295 23.22 27.18 -15.69
N ALA A 296 22.19 27.73 -15.03
CA ALA A 296 22.27 29.05 -14.39
C ALA A 296 23.30 29.08 -13.25
N THR A 297 23.57 27.94 -12.61
CA THR A 297 24.55 27.86 -11.53
C THR A 297 25.98 27.63 -12.05
N ALA A 298 26.15 26.90 -13.16
CA ALA A 298 27.40 26.82 -13.90
C ALA A 298 27.82 28.20 -14.44
N ALA A 299 26.88 28.98 -15.00
CA ALA A 299 27.13 30.34 -15.46
C ALA A 299 27.64 31.24 -14.31
N ARG A 300 26.97 31.21 -13.15
CA ARG A 300 27.41 31.95 -11.94
C ARG A 300 28.78 31.49 -11.42
N LEU A 301 29.10 30.20 -11.53
CA LEU A 301 30.42 29.67 -11.17
C LEU A 301 31.52 30.23 -12.09
N ILE A 302 31.31 30.22 -13.40
CA ILE A 302 32.23 30.79 -14.40
C ILE A 302 32.41 32.29 -14.18
N GLN A 303 31.32 33.03 -13.94
CA GLN A 303 31.37 34.47 -13.63
C GLN A 303 32.18 34.77 -12.37
N ARG A 304 32.03 33.97 -11.29
CA ARG A 304 32.83 34.13 -10.07
C ARG A 304 34.30 33.77 -10.28
N ALA A 305 34.59 32.73 -11.07
CA ALA A 305 35.95 32.35 -11.42
C ALA A 305 36.66 33.46 -12.22
N TRP A 306 35.96 34.05 -13.19
CA TRP A 306 36.46 35.19 -13.96
C TRP A 306 36.68 36.44 -13.10
N ARG A 307 35.75 36.76 -12.18
CA ARG A 307 35.93 37.88 -11.23
C ARG A 307 37.15 37.68 -10.33
N LEU A 308 37.42 36.46 -9.85
CA LEU A 308 38.62 36.15 -9.08
C LEU A 308 39.90 36.30 -9.92
N TYR A 309 39.90 35.78 -11.16
CA TYR A 309 41.03 35.94 -12.09
C TYR A 309 41.34 37.42 -12.35
N ARG A 310 40.31 38.22 -12.67
CA ARG A 310 40.46 39.67 -12.86
C ARG A 310 40.94 40.39 -11.60
N ALA A 311 40.41 40.06 -10.42
CA ALA A 311 40.88 40.64 -9.16
C ALA A 311 42.35 40.30 -8.81
N ARG A 312 42.86 39.15 -9.28
CA ARG A 312 44.29 38.81 -9.21
C ARG A 312 45.12 39.58 -10.23
N ARG A 313 44.66 39.70 -11.47
CA ARG A 313 45.34 40.45 -12.56
C ARG A 313 45.45 41.95 -12.23
N ASP A 314 44.36 42.55 -11.78
CA ASP A 314 44.25 43.97 -11.43
C ASP A 314 44.94 44.31 -10.07
N ARG A 315 45.71 43.39 -9.46
CA ARG A 315 46.40 43.51 -8.16
C ARG A 315 45.57 44.11 -7.00
N ARG A 316 44.24 43.91 -6.99
CA ARG A 316 43.33 44.51 -5.98
C ARG A 316 43.65 44.09 -4.53
N ASN A 317 43.16 44.86 -3.58
CA ASN A 317 43.36 44.68 -2.13
C ASN A 317 43.22 43.21 -1.69
N PHE A 318 44.12 42.75 -0.81
CA PHE A 318 44.19 41.35 -0.35
C PHE A 318 42.83 40.80 0.09
N VAL A 319 42.11 41.56 0.92
CA VAL A 319 40.76 41.25 1.41
C VAL A 319 39.77 40.96 0.27
N SER A 320 39.78 41.76 -0.80
CA SER A 320 38.89 41.57 -1.96
C SER A 320 39.20 40.27 -2.73
N ARG A 321 40.48 39.86 -2.80
CA ARG A 321 40.90 38.59 -3.40
C ARG A 321 40.47 37.40 -2.54
N GLN A 322 40.54 37.53 -1.22
CA GLN A 322 40.12 36.49 -0.28
C GLN A 322 38.59 36.30 -0.29
N PHE A 323 37.80 37.37 -0.28
CA PHE A 323 36.34 37.29 -0.46
C PHE A 323 35.94 36.70 -1.82
N ALA A 324 36.60 37.10 -2.91
CA ALA A 324 36.33 36.52 -4.23
C ALA A 324 36.69 35.02 -4.30
N ALA A 325 37.75 34.59 -3.62
CA ALA A 325 38.14 33.17 -3.52
C ALA A 325 37.14 32.37 -2.68
N PHE A 326 36.66 32.92 -1.56
CA PHE A 326 35.63 32.30 -0.71
C PHE A 326 34.29 32.17 -1.44
N LEU A 327 33.82 33.21 -2.12
CA LEU A 327 32.59 33.16 -2.91
C LEU A 327 32.70 32.19 -4.09
N LEU A 328 33.90 31.97 -4.64
CA LEU A 328 34.15 30.94 -5.65
C LEU A 328 34.11 29.53 -5.05
N SER A 329 34.78 29.30 -3.92
CA SER A 329 34.82 27.97 -3.30
C SER A 329 33.43 27.50 -2.86
N GLN A 330 32.65 28.37 -2.22
CA GLN A 330 31.25 28.10 -1.87
C GLN A 330 30.40 27.74 -3.10
N GLN A 331 30.50 28.52 -4.18
CA GLN A 331 29.76 28.24 -5.42
C GLN A 331 30.21 26.93 -6.09
N ALA A 332 31.50 26.61 -6.00
CA ALA A 332 32.07 25.38 -6.57
C ALA A 332 31.63 24.14 -5.79
N ILE A 333 31.52 24.22 -4.46
CA ILE A 333 30.99 23.14 -3.61
C ILE A 333 29.51 22.90 -3.95
N ALA A 334 28.67 23.94 -3.91
CA ALA A 334 27.24 23.84 -4.23
C ALA A 334 26.99 23.29 -5.65
N TYR A 335 27.78 23.71 -6.64
CA TYR A 335 27.69 23.18 -8.01
C TYR A 335 28.10 21.70 -8.08
N ARG A 336 29.18 21.30 -7.41
CA ARG A 336 29.63 19.89 -7.34
C ARG A 336 28.58 19.01 -6.66
N GLU A 337 27.94 19.51 -5.62
CA GLU A 337 26.88 18.81 -4.90
C GLU A 337 25.64 18.61 -5.78
N MET A 338 25.10 19.66 -6.40
CA MET A 338 23.98 19.52 -7.33
C MET A 338 24.29 18.59 -8.52
N ARG A 339 25.53 18.61 -9.03
CA ARG A 339 25.93 17.69 -10.12
C ARG A 339 26.01 16.24 -9.65
N ARG A 340 26.49 15.98 -8.42
CA ARG A 340 26.46 14.64 -7.82
C ARG A 340 25.02 14.17 -7.62
N GLU A 341 24.14 15.06 -7.18
CA GLU A 341 22.74 14.73 -6.95
C GLU A 341 22.00 14.41 -8.24
N LEU A 342 22.18 15.21 -9.29
CA LEU A 342 21.65 14.90 -10.63
C LEU A 342 22.09 13.50 -11.08
N ALA A 343 23.39 13.20 -11.01
CA ALA A 343 23.92 11.89 -11.40
C ALA A 343 23.36 10.71 -10.56
N ARG A 344 23.07 10.93 -9.27
CA ARG A 344 22.39 9.92 -8.42
C ARG A 344 20.95 9.67 -8.88
N GLN A 345 20.18 10.74 -9.12
CA GLN A 345 18.78 10.62 -9.54
C GLN A 345 18.67 9.99 -10.94
N GLU A 346 19.53 10.38 -11.89
CA GLU A 346 19.60 9.77 -13.22
C GLU A 346 19.97 8.28 -13.16
N THR A 347 20.96 7.90 -12.33
CA THR A 347 21.34 6.47 -12.20
C THR A 347 20.30 5.65 -11.44
N ALA A 348 19.54 6.24 -10.53
CA ALA A 348 18.40 5.59 -9.89
C ALA A 348 17.28 5.32 -10.91
N PHE A 349 16.90 6.32 -11.70
CA PHE A 349 15.87 6.18 -12.74
C PHE A 349 16.28 5.19 -13.84
N LEU A 350 17.50 5.26 -14.35
CA LEU A 350 17.97 4.35 -15.41
C LEU A 350 18.11 2.89 -14.95
N ARG A 351 18.21 2.65 -13.63
CA ARG A 351 18.12 1.29 -13.07
C ARG A 351 16.68 0.79 -13.08
N SER A 352 15.72 1.63 -12.65
CA SER A 352 14.33 1.20 -12.57
C SER A 352 13.66 1.02 -13.93
N THR A 353 14.04 1.79 -14.96
CA THR A 353 13.57 1.52 -16.34
C THR A 353 14.09 0.19 -16.86
N ARG A 354 15.37 -0.14 -16.64
CA ARG A 354 15.95 -1.42 -17.05
C ARG A 354 15.30 -2.61 -16.38
N THR A 355 15.03 -2.53 -15.07
CA THR A 355 14.33 -3.63 -14.38
C THR A 355 12.92 -3.86 -14.95
N VAL A 356 12.24 -2.80 -15.43
CA VAL A 356 10.94 -2.93 -16.11
C VAL A 356 11.11 -3.54 -17.51
N GLU A 357 12.12 -3.12 -18.29
CA GLU A 357 12.43 -3.72 -19.60
C GLU A 357 12.81 -5.21 -19.47
N GLU A 358 13.61 -5.57 -18.47
CA GLU A 358 14.01 -6.96 -18.18
C GLU A 358 12.81 -7.81 -17.71
N SER A 359 11.92 -7.26 -16.87
CA SER A 359 10.66 -7.92 -16.49
C SER A 359 9.75 -8.14 -17.70
N LEU A 360 9.52 -7.12 -18.53
CA LEU A 360 8.70 -7.22 -19.74
C LEU A 360 9.29 -8.21 -20.76
N ALA A 361 10.61 -8.27 -20.90
CA ALA A 361 11.29 -9.25 -21.76
C ALA A 361 11.20 -10.69 -21.20
N SER A 362 11.05 -10.86 -19.88
CA SER A 362 10.77 -12.16 -19.26
C SER A 362 9.29 -12.57 -19.36
N GLU A 363 8.38 -11.61 -19.52
CA GLU A 363 6.93 -11.82 -19.65
C GLU A 363 6.45 -12.03 -21.10
N THR A 364 7.35 -12.14 -22.08
CA THR A 364 7.00 -12.53 -23.46
C THR A 364 7.22 -14.03 -23.73
N PRO A 365 6.22 -14.91 -23.50
CA PRO A 365 6.23 -16.24 -24.09
C PRO A 365 5.90 -16.17 -25.59
N PHE A 366 6.55 -17.05 -26.37
CA PHE A 366 6.53 -17.18 -27.84
C PHE A 366 7.32 -16.12 -28.63
N GLY A 367 8.33 -16.56 -29.40
CA GLY A 367 8.94 -15.66 -30.38
C GLY A 367 9.89 -16.21 -31.43
N SER A 368 10.87 -17.08 -31.13
CA SER A 368 11.70 -17.73 -32.18
C SER A 368 12.71 -18.74 -31.65
N SER A 369 12.42 -20.04 -31.83
CA SER A 369 13.46 -21.06 -31.93
C SER A 369 13.87 -21.21 -33.40
N LEU A 370 15.07 -20.80 -33.78
CA LEU A 370 15.71 -21.16 -35.05
C LEU A 370 17.22 -20.90 -35.00
N ALA A 371 17.97 -21.78 -35.67
CA ALA A 371 19.44 -21.79 -35.79
C ALA A 371 20.23 -21.95 -34.47
N ALA A 372 20.45 -23.20 -34.08
CA ALA A 372 21.59 -23.56 -33.24
C ALA A 372 22.88 -23.55 -34.07
N THR A 373 23.90 -22.82 -33.62
CA THR A 373 25.30 -22.99 -34.06
C THR A 373 26.21 -22.97 -32.82
N PRO A 374 26.98 -24.05 -32.55
CA PRO A 374 27.87 -24.09 -31.40
C PRO A 374 29.21 -23.42 -31.73
N SER A 375 29.56 -22.36 -31.01
CA SER A 375 30.93 -21.83 -31.06
C SER A 375 31.39 -21.31 -29.69
N THR A 376 32.20 -22.14 -29.04
CA THR A 376 33.38 -21.77 -28.25
C THR A 376 33.21 -20.80 -27.07
N SER A 377 33.50 -21.35 -25.88
CA SER A 377 33.71 -20.63 -24.62
C SER A 377 34.54 -19.34 -24.76
N ARG A 378 33.95 -18.20 -24.36
CA ARG A 378 34.71 -17.00 -23.97
C ARG A 378 34.33 -16.56 -22.57
N THR A 379 35.34 -16.62 -21.69
CA THR A 379 35.37 -16.10 -20.33
C THR A 379 34.93 -14.63 -20.28
N PRO A 380 34.11 -14.19 -19.31
CA PRO A 380 33.70 -12.79 -19.20
C PRO A 380 34.89 -11.91 -18.81
N SER A 381 35.38 -11.11 -19.76
CA SER A 381 36.38 -10.06 -19.49
C SER A 381 35.68 -8.81 -18.93
N PRO A 382 36.25 -8.11 -17.93
CA PRO A 382 35.62 -6.92 -17.34
C PRO A 382 35.78 -5.71 -18.28
N VAL A 383 34.69 -5.33 -18.95
CA VAL A 383 34.68 -4.17 -19.87
C VAL A 383 34.48 -2.87 -19.09
N THR A 384 35.63 -2.28 -18.73
CA THR A 384 35.98 -0.85 -18.70
C THR A 384 35.07 0.21 -18.06
N SER A 385 35.75 1.25 -17.56
CA SER A 385 35.22 2.38 -16.78
C SER A 385 34.18 3.25 -17.53
N PRO A 386 33.28 3.94 -16.79
CA PRO A 386 32.22 4.74 -17.38
C PRO A 386 32.72 6.06 -17.96
N ARG A 387 33.15 6.05 -19.23
CA ARG A 387 33.33 7.28 -20.02
C ARG A 387 31.96 7.92 -20.34
N ALA A 388 31.58 8.87 -19.50
CA ALA A 388 30.72 10.02 -19.79
C ALA A 388 29.64 9.83 -20.89
N ARG A 389 28.61 9.01 -20.63
CA ARG A 389 27.32 9.19 -21.32
C ARG A 389 26.67 10.48 -20.80
N ARG A 390 26.10 11.28 -21.71
CA ARG A 390 25.48 12.57 -21.40
C ARG A 390 24.18 12.38 -20.59
N PRO A 391 23.80 13.35 -19.75
CA PRO A 391 22.44 13.40 -19.18
C PRO A 391 21.38 13.49 -20.29
N PHE A 392 20.19 12.96 -20.00
CA PHE A 392 19.00 12.82 -20.85
C PHE A 392 18.89 13.70 -22.12
N PRO A 393 19.04 13.14 -23.35
CA PRO A 393 18.75 13.88 -24.57
C PRO A 393 17.25 14.15 -24.77
N LEU A 394 16.38 13.23 -24.32
CA LEU A 394 14.94 13.20 -24.61
C LEU A 394 14.20 14.49 -24.13
N PHE A 395 14.62 15.07 -23.00
CA PHE A 395 14.01 16.29 -22.49
C PHE A 395 14.60 17.57 -23.10
N GLN A 396 15.89 17.54 -23.48
CA GLN A 396 16.55 18.66 -24.14
C GLN A 396 16.04 18.82 -25.59
N GLU A 397 15.77 17.72 -26.28
CA GLU A 397 15.09 17.72 -27.58
C GLU A 397 13.67 18.29 -27.49
N MET A 398 12.89 17.95 -26.46
CA MET A 398 11.55 18.54 -26.27
C MET A 398 11.59 20.06 -26.02
N ARG A 399 12.59 20.59 -25.29
CA ARG A 399 12.77 22.05 -25.17
C ARG A 399 13.20 22.69 -26.48
N LEU A 400 14.20 22.15 -27.17
CA LEU A 400 14.65 22.65 -28.48
C LEU A 400 13.51 22.69 -29.51
N LYS A 401 12.57 21.73 -29.44
CA LYS A 401 11.38 21.66 -30.29
C LYS A 401 10.26 22.64 -29.89
N ARG A 402 10.32 23.22 -28.68
CA ARG A 402 9.43 24.28 -28.20
C ARG A 402 9.99 25.67 -28.52
N ASP A 403 11.28 25.87 -28.31
CA ASP A 403 11.97 27.15 -28.58
C ASP A 403 12.12 27.43 -30.09
N SER A 404 12.07 26.40 -30.94
CA SER A 404 12.06 26.54 -32.42
C SER A 404 10.68 26.86 -33.02
N ARG A 405 9.63 27.00 -32.20
CA ARG A 405 8.24 27.24 -32.64
C ARG A 405 7.66 28.58 -32.18
N THR A 406 8.43 29.66 -32.23
CA THR A 406 7.91 31.05 -32.22
C THR A 406 8.90 32.05 -32.80
N PRO A 407 8.56 32.68 -33.94
CA PRO A 407 8.97 34.03 -34.27
C PRO A 407 7.74 34.96 -34.20
N THR A 408 7.47 35.56 -33.04
CA THR A 408 6.51 36.67 -32.92
C THR A 408 7.24 38.01 -33.12
N PRO A 409 6.64 38.98 -33.85
CA PRO A 409 7.26 40.27 -34.11
C PRO A 409 7.25 41.19 -32.88
N ARG A 410 8.14 42.19 -32.90
CA ARG A 410 8.24 43.26 -31.89
C ARG A 410 7.06 44.24 -31.98
N GLY A 411 6.59 44.72 -30.83
CA GLY A 411 5.79 45.95 -30.70
C GLY A 411 5.14 46.07 -29.33
N GLU A 412 5.28 47.25 -28.69
CA GLU A 412 4.41 47.84 -27.64
C GLU A 412 4.12 47.00 -26.37
N GLU A 413 4.64 47.30 -25.17
CA GLU A 413 4.51 48.48 -24.28
C GLU A 413 3.68 48.13 -23.02
N TYR A 414 4.17 48.56 -21.85
CA TYR A 414 3.59 48.27 -20.54
C TYR A 414 2.56 49.35 -20.13
N PRO A 415 1.46 48.98 -19.47
CA PRO A 415 0.79 49.85 -18.52
C PRO A 415 1.24 49.54 -17.08
N GLN A 416 1.89 50.50 -16.42
CA GLN A 416 2.09 50.48 -14.97
C GLN A 416 0.89 51.08 -14.22
N ALA A 417 0.69 50.62 -12.99
CA ALA A 417 -0.49 50.94 -12.19
C ALA A 417 -0.40 52.26 -11.40
N GLY A 418 -1.58 52.85 -11.13
CA GLY A 418 -1.92 53.47 -9.84
C GLY A 418 -1.17 54.72 -9.37
N LYS A 419 -1.76 55.91 -9.61
CA LYS A 419 -1.38 57.17 -8.94
C LYS A 419 -1.85 57.22 -7.48
N ARG A 420 -1.14 58.02 -6.66
CA ARG A 420 -1.59 58.56 -5.36
C ARG A 420 -1.13 60.05 -5.24
N GLU A 421 -1.72 60.84 -4.34
CA GLU A 421 -1.85 62.31 -4.44
C GLU A 421 -1.08 63.15 -3.36
N LEU A 422 -0.98 64.50 -3.39
CA LEU A 422 -1.58 65.49 -4.31
C LEU A 422 -0.62 66.52 -4.98
N PRO A 423 -0.27 67.74 -4.47
CA PRO A 423 -0.10 68.89 -5.38
C PRO A 423 1.26 69.65 -5.32
N GLY A 424 1.57 70.38 -6.41
CA GLY A 424 2.60 71.42 -6.42
C GLY A 424 2.76 72.16 -7.75
N HIS A 425 2.23 73.39 -7.83
CA HIS A 425 2.50 74.48 -8.80
C HIS A 425 2.77 74.21 -10.30
N GLY A 426 2.00 74.92 -11.15
CA GLY A 426 2.65 75.87 -12.07
C GLY A 426 2.29 75.82 -13.57
N ARG A 427 1.35 76.68 -13.99
CA ARG A 427 1.20 77.31 -15.32
C ARG A 427 1.04 76.43 -16.59
N GLU A 428 -0.17 76.51 -17.13
CA GLU A 428 -0.52 76.54 -18.57
C GLU A 428 0.22 77.69 -19.33
N PRO A 429 0.25 77.74 -20.70
CA PRO A 429 -0.93 77.50 -21.55
C PRO A 429 -0.74 76.84 -22.94
N GLU A 430 -1.91 76.68 -23.59
CA GLU A 430 -2.21 76.72 -25.02
C GLU A 430 -2.33 75.44 -25.88
N ARG A 431 -3.49 75.39 -26.54
CA ARG A 431 -4.01 74.49 -27.59
C ARG A 431 -3.61 75.03 -29.00
N PRO A 432 -4.00 74.46 -30.17
CA PRO A 432 -4.95 73.37 -30.43
C PRO A 432 -4.53 72.28 -31.44
N ALA A 433 -5.37 71.25 -31.54
CA ALA A 433 -5.39 70.29 -32.66
C ALA A 433 -6.11 70.87 -33.90
N PRO A 434 -5.98 70.21 -35.05
CA PRO A 434 -7.19 69.79 -35.77
C PRO A 434 -7.19 68.31 -36.19
N THR A 435 -8.35 67.85 -36.64
CA THR A 435 -8.72 66.43 -36.83
C THR A 435 -8.85 66.09 -38.35
N PRO A 436 -9.57 65.03 -38.84
CA PRO A 436 -8.92 64.02 -39.68
C PRO A 436 -9.54 63.86 -41.09
N ARG A 437 -8.97 62.99 -41.94
CA ARG A 437 -9.58 62.39 -43.15
C ARG A 437 -8.71 61.21 -43.61
N SER A 438 -9.19 59.97 -43.54
CA SER A 438 -10.08 59.25 -44.48
C SER A 438 -9.32 58.59 -45.64
N SER A 439 -9.53 57.28 -45.79
CA SER A 439 -8.93 56.39 -46.81
C SER A 439 -9.35 56.70 -48.25
N PRO A 440 -8.73 56.02 -49.23
CA PRO A 440 -9.55 55.13 -50.05
C PRO A 440 -8.92 53.74 -50.35
N PRO A 441 -9.71 52.74 -50.79
CA PRO A 441 -9.28 51.35 -51.03
C PRO A 441 -9.27 50.94 -52.53
N GLN A 442 -8.60 49.84 -52.91
CA GLN A 442 -9.01 49.03 -54.08
C GLN A 442 -8.44 47.59 -54.14
N ARG A 443 -9.29 46.70 -54.68
CA ARG A 443 -9.24 45.23 -54.90
C ARG A 443 -8.41 44.86 -56.19
N PRO A 444 -8.45 43.61 -56.75
CA PRO A 444 -7.91 42.33 -56.23
C PRO A 444 -7.19 41.42 -57.29
N LEU A 445 -6.43 40.40 -56.83
CA LEU A 445 -6.08 39.12 -57.56
C LEU A 445 -5.18 39.24 -58.84
N PRO A 446 -4.55 38.15 -59.37
CA PRO A 446 -4.77 36.71 -59.13
C PRO A 446 -3.54 35.84 -58.71
N GLN A 447 -3.80 34.57 -58.43
CA GLN A 447 -2.82 33.51 -58.13
C GLN A 447 -2.24 32.85 -59.40
N PRO A 448 -1.09 32.16 -59.28
CA PRO A 448 -0.80 30.94 -60.04
C PRO A 448 -0.62 29.71 -59.11
N HIS A 449 -1.13 28.55 -59.55
CA HIS A 449 -0.95 27.25 -58.90
C HIS A 449 0.25 26.47 -59.45
N LEU A 450 1.00 25.77 -58.59
CA LEU A 450 1.45 24.35 -58.67
C LEU A 450 2.39 24.10 -57.46
N ALA A 451 2.02 23.37 -56.41
CA ALA A 451 1.77 21.93 -56.28
C ALA A 451 3.03 21.07 -56.04
N ALA A 452 3.19 20.62 -54.80
CA ALA A 452 3.96 19.43 -54.42
C ALA A 452 3.38 18.87 -53.09
N ALA A 453 2.28 18.13 -53.18
CA ALA A 453 1.63 17.55 -52.00
C ALA A 453 2.38 16.30 -51.52
N VAL A 454 2.81 16.30 -50.25
CA VAL A 454 3.44 15.12 -49.63
C VAL A 454 2.35 14.10 -49.26
N PRO A 455 2.39 12.86 -49.77
CA PRO A 455 1.40 11.85 -49.41
C PRO A 455 1.51 11.49 -47.92
N GLY A 456 0.38 11.54 -47.22
CA GLY A 456 0.28 11.19 -45.80
C GLY A 456 -0.14 12.33 -44.87
N LEU A 457 -0.10 13.60 -45.29
CA LEU A 457 -0.50 14.73 -44.43
C LEU A 457 -1.98 14.64 -44.02
N ALA A 458 -2.88 14.40 -44.97
CA ALA A 458 -4.32 14.25 -44.71
C ALA A 458 -4.65 13.05 -43.80
N GLU A 459 -3.86 11.96 -43.84
CA GLU A 459 -4.06 10.84 -42.90
C GLU A 459 -3.49 11.16 -41.51
N LEU A 460 -2.44 11.99 -41.42
CA LEU A 460 -1.95 12.52 -40.16
C LEU A 460 -2.97 13.47 -39.49
N GLU A 461 -3.61 14.34 -40.27
CA GLU A 461 -4.70 15.21 -39.82
C GLU A 461 -5.92 14.40 -39.35
N LEU A 462 -6.33 13.38 -40.12
CA LEU A 462 -7.39 12.45 -39.73
C LEU A 462 -7.07 11.70 -38.42
N ARG A 463 -5.81 11.30 -38.23
CA ARG A 463 -5.35 10.63 -36.99
C ARG A 463 -5.24 11.58 -35.80
N LEU A 464 -4.90 12.85 -36.03
CA LEU A 464 -4.89 13.90 -35.00
C LEU A 464 -6.31 14.22 -34.53
N ALA A 465 -7.25 14.49 -35.44
CA ALA A 465 -8.65 14.72 -35.10
C ALA A 465 -9.28 13.51 -34.37
N LYS A 466 -8.89 12.29 -34.76
CA LYS A 466 -9.32 11.07 -34.06
C LYS A 466 -8.68 10.89 -32.68
N LEU A 467 -7.48 11.43 -32.43
CA LEU A 467 -6.85 11.46 -31.11
C LEU A 467 -7.50 12.51 -30.21
N GLU A 468 -7.80 13.69 -30.75
CA GLU A 468 -8.45 14.81 -30.06
C GLU A 468 -9.84 14.39 -29.54
N THR A 469 -10.70 13.84 -30.42
CA THR A 469 -12.00 13.28 -30.01
C THR A 469 -11.91 12.16 -28.97
N THR A 470 -10.85 11.31 -29.00
CA THR A 470 -10.65 10.32 -27.93
C THR A 470 -10.15 10.92 -26.60
N LEU A 471 -9.42 12.03 -26.65
CA LEU A 471 -9.01 12.76 -25.44
C LEU A 471 -10.19 13.48 -24.80
N GLU A 472 -11.09 14.08 -25.58
CA GLU A 472 -12.34 14.67 -25.09
C GLU A 472 -13.27 13.60 -24.47
N ALA A 473 -13.39 12.43 -25.09
CA ALA A 473 -14.12 11.28 -24.52
C ALA A 473 -13.49 10.76 -23.21
N LEU A 474 -12.16 10.81 -23.08
CA LEU A 474 -11.45 10.45 -21.85
C LEU A 474 -11.57 11.53 -20.76
N ALA A 475 -11.55 12.82 -21.13
CA ALA A 475 -11.76 13.92 -20.20
C ALA A 475 -13.18 13.90 -19.62
N THR A 476 -14.20 13.79 -20.48
CA THR A 476 -15.61 13.70 -20.06
C THR A 476 -15.90 12.44 -19.23
N THR A 477 -15.27 11.29 -19.54
CA THR A 477 -15.41 10.11 -18.67
C THR A 477 -14.66 10.26 -17.34
N ALA A 478 -13.50 10.92 -17.31
CA ALA A 478 -12.81 11.25 -16.06
C ALA A 478 -13.62 12.21 -15.17
N GLU A 479 -14.23 13.25 -15.75
CA GLU A 479 -15.18 14.14 -15.05
C GLU A 479 -16.41 13.37 -14.54
N SER A 480 -16.95 12.42 -15.33
CA SER A 480 -18.07 11.57 -14.90
C SER A 480 -17.71 10.65 -13.71
N LEU A 481 -16.45 10.21 -13.64
CA LEU A 481 -15.92 9.43 -12.50
C LEU A 481 -15.68 10.34 -11.29
N GLN A 482 -15.18 11.55 -11.49
CA GLN A 482 -14.98 12.55 -10.43
C GLN A 482 -16.33 13.02 -9.83
N GLY A 483 -17.41 13.01 -10.62
CA GLY A 483 -18.78 13.21 -10.13
C GLY A 483 -19.35 12.01 -9.36
N ARG A 484 -18.88 10.78 -9.62
CA ARG A 484 -19.28 9.56 -8.88
C ARG A 484 -18.48 9.33 -7.61
N PHE A 485 -17.23 9.77 -7.56
CA PHE A 485 -16.36 9.69 -6.38
C PHE A 485 -16.15 11.10 -5.81
N GLY A 486 -17.13 11.54 -5.02
CA GLY A 486 -17.22 12.91 -4.53
C GLY A 486 -15.95 13.42 -3.84
N VAL A 487 -15.48 14.58 -4.31
CA VAL A 487 -14.56 15.54 -3.67
C VAL A 487 -13.70 15.00 -2.52
N ILE A 488 -12.55 14.41 -2.85
CA ILE A 488 -11.40 14.46 -1.93
C ILE A 488 -10.80 15.87 -2.08
N ALA A 489 -10.84 16.63 -1.00
CA ALA A 489 -10.49 18.05 -1.01
C ALA A 489 -9.04 18.30 -1.46
N SER A 490 -8.86 19.43 -2.16
CA SER A 490 -7.59 19.91 -2.69
C SER A 490 -6.52 20.10 -1.61
N VAL A 491 -5.38 19.41 -1.77
CA VAL A 491 -4.11 19.86 -1.18
C VAL A 491 -3.48 20.83 -2.18
N SER A 492 -3.47 22.11 -1.83
CA SER A 492 -2.77 23.16 -2.57
C SER A 492 -1.26 23.01 -2.48
N VAL A 493 -0.57 23.20 -3.61
CA VAL A 493 0.90 23.34 -3.72
C VAL A 493 1.24 24.82 -3.92
#